data_AF-A0A941MGI7-F1
#
_entry.id   AF-A0A941MGI7-F1
#
_cell.length_a   1.000
_cell.length_b   1.000
_cell.length_c   1.000
_cell.angle_alpha   90.00
_cell.angle_beta   90.00
_cell.angle_gamma   90.00
#
_symmetry.space_group_name_H-M   'P 1'
#
loop_
_entity.id
_entity.type
_entity.pdbx_description
1 polymer ?
#
loop_
_entity_poly.entity_id
_entity_poly.type
_entity_poly.pdbx_seq_one_letter_code
_entity_poly.pdbx_strand_id
1 'polypeptide(L)'
;MTDHRILAAEMTSATLLTTLCLWAATQWAASMLGYQPALGTSWLEVVGIKIYAPWQLFSWWLSFGTQAPIVFARAGAVAAVGGLASGTIALGGAARRASRKKNPATTYGSARWADASDIKTANLFSDRGIILGLYDERYLRHDGPEHVLAVAPTRSGKGVGLVVPTLLSWTGSAVVHDIKGENWTLTSGWRSQFSRAVRFDPTDSSSSRFNPLLEVRKGQNEVRDVQNIADILVDPEGARERRDHWEKTAHALLTGTILHVLYAERDKTLERVATFLADPSRSILRTLKIMLSTNHLGTEDAPMVHPVIASIARELLNKSENERSGVV
;
A
#
# COMPACT_ATOMS: atom_id res chain seq x y z
N MET A 1 -21.58 17.69 -14.14
CA MET A 1 -22.00 18.92 -14.87
C MET A 1 -20.80 19.82 -14.97
N THR A 2 -20.43 20.27 -16.17
CA THR A 2 -19.27 21.15 -16.39
C THR A 2 -19.49 22.52 -15.73
N ASP A 3 -18.45 23.13 -15.16
CA ASP A 3 -18.52 24.42 -14.44
C ASP A 3 -19.20 25.54 -15.24
N HIS A 4 -19.06 25.50 -16.57
CA HIS A 4 -19.73 26.42 -17.49
C HIS A 4 -21.26 26.33 -17.45
N ARG A 5 -21.84 25.13 -17.25
CA ARG A 5 -23.30 24.95 -17.15
C ARG A 5 -23.86 25.49 -15.84
N ILE A 6 -23.08 25.40 -14.76
CA ILE A 6 -23.48 25.92 -13.44
C ILE A 6 -23.43 27.45 -13.46
N LEU A 7 -22.37 28.04 -14.03
CA LEU A 7 -22.26 29.49 -14.25
C LEU A 7 -23.40 30.04 -15.10
N ALA A 8 -23.71 29.38 -16.22
CA ALA A 8 -24.81 29.79 -17.07
C ALA A 8 -26.16 29.74 -16.31
N ALA A 9 -26.41 28.69 -15.53
CA ALA A 9 -27.63 28.56 -14.74
C ALA A 9 -27.76 29.62 -13.63
N GLU A 10 -26.66 30.00 -12.97
CA GLU A 10 -26.67 31.07 -11.97
C GLU A 10 -26.93 32.44 -12.62
N MET A 11 -26.28 32.74 -13.75
CA MET A 11 -26.48 33.99 -14.48
C MET A 11 -27.89 34.12 -15.03
N THR A 12 -28.47 33.05 -15.59
CA THR A 12 -29.85 33.06 -16.07
C THR A 12 -30.84 33.24 -14.91
N SER A 13 -30.62 32.56 -13.78
CA SER A 13 -31.50 32.68 -12.60
C SER A 13 -31.44 34.08 -11.99
N ALA A 14 -30.25 34.67 -11.85
CA ALA A 14 -30.07 36.03 -11.35
C ALA A 14 -30.71 37.07 -12.28
N THR A 15 -30.54 36.92 -13.59
CA THR A 15 -31.13 37.82 -14.59
C THR A 15 -32.65 37.74 -14.57
N LEU A 16 -33.20 36.52 -14.57
CA LEU A 16 -34.64 36.28 -14.55
C LEU A 16 -35.28 36.84 -13.28
N LEU A 17 -34.65 36.65 -12.11
CA LEU A 17 -35.13 37.20 -10.85
C LEU A 17 -35.20 38.73 -10.86
N THR A 18 -34.13 39.40 -11.30
CA THR A 18 -34.09 40.87 -11.39
C THR A 18 -35.13 41.40 -12.36
N THR A 19 -35.26 40.77 -13.54
CA THR A 19 -36.27 41.17 -14.54
C THR A 19 -37.69 40.97 -14.01
N LEU A 20 -37.98 39.86 -13.31
CA LEU A 20 -39.30 39.61 -12.73
C LEU A 20 -39.65 40.59 -11.61
N CYS A 21 -38.70 40.88 -10.70
CA CYS A 21 -38.92 41.85 -9.63
C CYS A 21 -39.13 43.27 -10.18
N LEU A 22 -38.35 43.67 -11.18
CA LEU A 22 -38.54 44.94 -11.87
C LEU A 22 -39.91 44.98 -12.57
N TRP A 23 -40.30 43.91 -13.25
CA TRP A 23 -41.59 43.86 -13.94
C TRP A 23 -42.78 43.91 -12.98
N ALA A 24 -42.69 43.20 -11.86
CA ALA A 24 -43.68 43.25 -10.79
C ALA A 24 -43.79 44.65 -10.18
N ALA A 25 -42.66 45.33 -9.95
CA ALA A 25 -42.64 46.72 -9.49
C ALA A 25 -43.32 47.67 -10.50
N THR A 26 -43.08 47.47 -11.79
CA THR A 26 -43.72 48.24 -12.87
C THR A 26 -45.23 48.02 -12.92
N GLN A 27 -45.70 46.76 -12.87
CA GLN A 27 -47.15 46.50 -12.86
C GLN A 27 -47.82 47.03 -11.59
N TRP A 28 -47.15 46.93 -10.45
CA TRP A 28 -47.66 47.44 -9.18
C TRP A 28 -47.74 48.97 -9.17
N ALA A 29 -46.76 49.67 -9.74
CA ALA A 29 -46.82 51.12 -9.91
C ALA A 29 -47.98 51.52 -10.86
N ALA A 30 -48.18 50.78 -11.95
CA ALA A 30 -49.27 51.03 -12.89
C ALA A 30 -50.65 50.83 -12.26
N SER A 31 -50.83 49.79 -11.43
CA SER A 31 -52.10 49.55 -10.73
C SER A 31 -52.41 50.62 -9.68
N MET A 32 -51.38 51.06 -8.94
CA MET A 32 -51.52 52.16 -7.96
C MET A 32 -51.84 53.51 -8.61
N LEU A 33 -51.42 53.71 -9.86
CA LEU A 33 -51.72 54.90 -10.67
C LEU A 33 -52.96 54.71 -11.57
N GLY A 34 -53.72 53.63 -11.37
CA GLY A 34 -55.00 53.40 -12.04
C GLY A 34 -54.91 53.22 -13.55
N TYR A 35 -53.79 52.76 -14.10
CA TYR A 35 -53.60 52.52 -15.54
C TYR A 35 -53.92 53.74 -16.42
N GLN A 36 -53.67 54.94 -15.88
CA GLN A 36 -53.98 56.22 -16.51
C GLN A 36 -53.33 56.37 -17.90
N PRO A 37 -53.99 57.05 -18.86
CA PRO A 37 -53.43 57.25 -20.21
C PRO A 37 -52.06 57.93 -20.22
N ALA A 38 -51.75 58.74 -19.21
CA ALA A 38 -50.46 59.43 -19.06
C ALA A 38 -49.25 58.49 -18.86
N LEU A 39 -49.48 57.21 -18.50
CA LEU A 39 -48.41 56.21 -18.42
C LEU A 39 -47.92 55.73 -19.80
N GLY A 40 -48.58 56.16 -20.88
CA GLY A 40 -48.26 55.79 -22.26
C GLY A 40 -48.98 54.52 -22.71
N THR A 41 -48.59 54.04 -23.90
CA THR A 41 -49.15 52.82 -24.49
C THR A 41 -48.71 51.59 -23.72
N SER A 42 -49.66 50.69 -23.47
CA SER A 42 -49.37 49.37 -22.90
C SER A 42 -48.63 48.50 -23.90
N TRP A 43 -47.73 47.65 -23.40
CA TRP A 43 -46.99 46.72 -24.25
C TRP A 43 -47.89 45.57 -24.71
N LEU A 44 -48.73 45.07 -23.80
CA LEU A 44 -49.75 44.05 -24.07
C LEU A 44 -51.03 44.43 -23.33
N GLU A 45 -52.17 44.04 -23.87
CA GLU A 45 -53.46 44.17 -23.20
C GLU A 45 -54.14 42.81 -23.19
N VAL A 46 -54.44 42.31 -21.99
CA VAL A 46 -55.01 40.97 -21.79
C VAL A 46 -56.22 41.11 -20.87
N VAL A 47 -57.41 40.82 -21.39
CA VAL A 47 -58.69 40.86 -20.64
C VAL A 47 -58.87 42.20 -19.90
N GLY A 48 -58.59 43.32 -20.57
CA GLY A 48 -58.74 44.68 -20.03
C GLY A 48 -57.64 45.12 -19.04
N ILE A 49 -56.65 44.28 -18.75
CA ILE A 49 -55.48 44.66 -17.94
C ILE A 49 -54.34 45.07 -18.87
N LYS A 50 -53.89 46.31 -18.71
CA LYS A 50 -52.73 46.87 -19.43
C LYS A 50 -51.43 46.38 -18.81
N ILE A 51 -50.62 45.67 -19.58
CA ILE A 51 -49.31 45.16 -19.18
C ILE A 51 -48.23 46.07 -19.74
N TYR A 52 -47.43 46.64 -18.85
CA TYR A 52 -46.33 47.55 -19.19
C TYR A 52 -44.96 46.85 -19.22
N ALA A 53 -43.99 47.46 -19.89
CA ALA A 53 -42.64 46.91 -19.96
C ALA A 53 -41.87 47.12 -18.65
N PRO A 54 -41.01 46.18 -18.21
CA PRO A 54 -40.28 46.29 -16.95
C PRO A 54 -39.52 47.62 -16.79
N TRP A 55 -38.91 48.14 -17.85
CA TRP A 55 -38.14 49.39 -17.79
C TRP A 55 -39.00 50.67 -17.72
N GLN A 56 -40.31 50.62 -17.97
CA GLN A 56 -41.16 51.81 -17.97
C GLN A 56 -41.29 52.46 -16.59
N LEU A 57 -41.01 51.71 -15.52
CA LEU A 57 -40.93 52.26 -14.16
C LEU A 57 -39.93 53.41 -14.08
N PHE A 58 -38.79 53.34 -14.77
CA PHE A 58 -37.78 54.40 -14.75
C PHE A 58 -38.25 55.66 -15.47
N SER A 59 -38.87 55.52 -16.64
CA SER A 59 -39.43 56.67 -17.36
C SER A 59 -40.52 57.37 -16.55
N TRP A 60 -41.40 56.59 -15.92
CA TRP A 60 -42.46 57.16 -15.09
C TRP A 60 -41.92 57.80 -13.82
N TRP A 61 -40.89 57.23 -13.21
CA TRP A 61 -40.25 57.83 -12.04
C TRP A 61 -39.64 59.19 -12.39
N LEU A 62 -38.95 59.31 -13.54
CA LEU A 62 -38.39 60.59 -13.98
C LEU A 62 -39.46 61.64 -14.29
N SER A 63 -40.58 61.23 -14.91
CA SER A 63 -41.64 62.16 -15.33
C SER A 63 -42.64 62.51 -14.22
N PHE A 64 -42.92 61.55 -13.31
CA PHE A 64 -44.04 61.62 -12.36
C PHE A 64 -43.61 61.41 -10.89
N GLY A 65 -42.30 61.32 -10.63
CA GLY A 65 -41.76 61.01 -9.30
C GLY A 65 -42.10 62.03 -8.23
N THR A 66 -42.31 63.30 -8.60
CA THR A 66 -42.66 64.36 -7.65
C THR A 66 -44.15 64.37 -7.31
N GLN A 67 -45.00 63.88 -8.21
CA GLN A 67 -46.46 63.84 -8.05
C GLN A 67 -46.93 62.60 -7.26
N ALA A 68 -46.24 61.47 -7.38
CA ALA A 68 -46.57 60.23 -6.66
C ALA A 68 -45.35 59.63 -5.92
N PRO A 69 -44.71 60.38 -5.00
CA PRO A 69 -43.43 60.00 -4.40
C PRO A 69 -43.48 58.68 -3.62
N ILE A 70 -44.59 58.40 -2.93
CA ILE A 70 -44.76 57.17 -2.13
C ILE A 70 -44.89 55.92 -3.03
N VAL A 71 -45.56 56.05 -4.18
CA VAL A 71 -45.74 54.94 -5.13
C VAL A 71 -44.39 54.59 -5.75
N PHE A 72 -43.64 55.58 -6.25
CA PHE A 72 -42.33 55.31 -6.85
C PHE A 72 -41.28 54.87 -5.84
N ALA A 73 -41.31 55.37 -4.60
CA ALA A 73 -40.42 54.90 -3.54
C ALA A 73 -40.65 53.40 -3.20
N ARG A 74 -41.91 52.97 -3.10
CA ARG A 74 -42.25 51.56 -2.84
C ARG A 74 -41.95 50.65 -4.03
N ALA A 75 -42.28 51.09 -5.25
CA ALA A 75 -41.94 50.34 -6.47
C ALA A 75 -40.41 50.21 -6.64
N GLY A 76 -39.67 51.30 -6.35
CA GLY A 76 -38.22 51.30 -6.31
C GLY A 76 -37.65 50.33 -5.27
N ALA A 77 -38.24 50.26 -4.07
CA ALA A 77 -37.84 49.29 -3.05
C ALA A 77 -38.02 47.83 -3.52
N VAL A 78 -39.14 47.52 -4.18
CA VAL A 78 -39.39 46.17 -4.74
C VAL A 78 -38.37 45.83 -5.84
N ALA A 79 -38.06 46.77 -6.73
CA ALA A 79 -37.02 46.58 -7.75
C ALA A 79 -35.63 46.41 -7.13
N ALA A 80 -35.31 47.19 -6.08
CA ALA A 80 -34.03 47.12 -5.37
C ALA A 80 -33.83 45.78 -4.65
N VAL A 81 -34.89 45.21 -4.04
CA VAL A 81 -34.84 43.88 -3.41
C VAL A 81 -34.48 42.80 -4.44
N GLY A 82 -35.05 42.86 -5.64
CA GLY A 82 -34.70 41.95 -6.74
C GLY A 82 -33.23 42.05 -7.13
N GLY A 83 -32.72 43.28 -7.26
CA GLY A 83 -31.31 43.56 -7.54
C GLY A 83 -30.37 42.99 -6.46
N LEU A 84 -30.67 43.25 -5.18
CA LEU A 84 -29.88 42.75 -4.05
C LEU A 84 -29.90 41.22 -3.97
N ALA A 85 -31.07 40.59 -4.13
CA ALA A 85 -31.19 39.13 -4.13
C ALA A 85 -30.36 38.50 -5.26
N SER A 86 -30.38 39.06 -6.47
CA SER A 86 -29.57 38.57 -7.59
C SER A 86 -28.06 38.70 -7.32
N GLY A 87 -27.65 39.80 -6.65
CA GLY A 87 -26.28 40.01 -6.20
C GLY A 87 -25.82 38.95 -5.19
N THR A 88 -26.68 38.57 -4.23
CA THR A 88 -26.35 37.52 -3.26
C THR A 88 -26.18 36.14 -3.91
N ILE A 89 -26.99 35.81 -4.92
CA ILE A 89 -26.87 34.57 -5.70
C ILE A 89 -25.53 34.53 -6.44
N ALA A 90 -25.17 35.63 -7.11
CA ALA A 90 -23.91 35.74 -7.85
C ALA A 90 -22.67 35.64 -6.94
N LEU A 91 -22.68 36.38 -5.82
CA LEU A 91 -21.59 36.37 -4.84
C LEU A 91 -21.46 35.00 -4.15
N GLY A 92 -22.57 34.39 -3.75
CA GLY A 92 -22.59 33.06 -3.14
C GLY A 92 -22.08 31.97 -4.08
N GLY A 93 -22.50 32.01 -5.35
CA GLY A 93 -22.01 31.12 -6.41
C GLY A 93 -20.49 31.28 -6.65
N ALA A 94 -20.02 32.52 -6.69
CA ALA A 94 -18.59 32.83 -6.84
C ALA A 94 -17.75 32.31 -5.67
N ALA A 95 -18.19 32.53 -4.42
CA ALA A 95 -17.52 32.03 -3.22
C ALA A 95 -17.46 30.50 -3.18
N ARG A 96 -18.55 29.83 -3.59
CA ARG A 96 -18.62 28.36 -3.66
C ARG A 96 -17.66 27.80 -4.71
N ARG A 97 -17.51 28.45 -5.87
CA ARG A 97 -16.53 28.06 -6.90
C ARG A 97 -15.09 28.30 -6.44
N ALA A 98 -14.82 29.44 -5.81
CA ALA A 98 -13.50 29.73 -5.25
C ALA A 98 -13.08 28.66 -4.22
N SER A 99 -14.01 28.19 -3.40
CA SER A 99 -13.75 27.11 -2.43
C SER A 99 -13.52 25.74 -3.10
N ARG A 100 -14.14 25.46 -4.26
CA ARG A 100 -13.95 24.21 -5.00
C ARG A 100 -12.63 24.15 -5.79
N LYS A 101 -12.02 25.29 -6.11
CA LYS A 101 -10.74 25.41 -6.85
C LYS A 101 -9.50 25.05 -6.00
N LYS A 102 -9.66 24.24 -4.96
CA LYS A 102 -8.59 23.72 -4.10
C LYS A 102 -7.98 22.40 -4.61
N ASN A 103 -8.11 22.08 -5.90
CA ASN A 103 -7.32 20.99 -6.47
C ASN A 103 -6.00 21.60 -6.99
N PRO A 104 -4.88 21.47 -6.26
CA PRO A 104 -3.58 21.93 -6.75
C PRO A 104 -3.28 21.26 -8.09
N ALA A 105 -2.61 22.00 -8.99
CA ALA A 105 -2.23 21.46 -10.29
C ALA A 105 -1.34 20.22 -10.10
N THR A 106 -1.84 19.05 -10.49
CA THR A 106 -1.15 17.76 -10.32
C THR A 106 -0.19 17.44 -11.46
N THR A 107 0.29 18.46 -12.18
CA THR A 107 1.13 18.30 -13.38
C THR A 107 2.40 17.50 -13.11
N TYR A 108 2.93 17.58 -11.88
CA TYR A 108 4.12 16.85 -11.44
C TYR A 108 3.82 15.74 -10.42
N GLY A 109 2.55 15.33 -10.32
CA GLY A 109 2.08 14.35 -9.35
C GLY A 109 1.09 14.94 -8.35
N SER A 110 0.32 14.05 -7.73
CA SER A 110 -0.72 14.36 -6.75
C SER A 110 -0.29 14.02 -5.31
N ALA A 111 0.98 13.66 -5.10
CA ALA A 111 1.51 13.31 -3.79
C ALA A 111 1.40 14.50 -2.84
N ARG A 112 0.83 14.26 -1.67
CA ARG A 112 0.67 15.24 -0.59
C ARG A 112 0.84 14.54 0.74
N TRP A 113 1.09 15.33 1.79
CA TRP A 113 1.00 14.81 3.16
C TRP A 113 -0.41 14.29 3.45
N ALA A 114 -0.47 13.16 4.12
CA ALA A 114 -1.71 12.56 4.55
C ALA A 114 -2.37 13.41 5.64
N ASP A 115 -3.69 13.55 5.56
CA ASP A 115 -4.53 14.10 6.61
C ASP A 115 -5.22 12.97 7.39
N ALA A 116 -5.90 13.31 8.49
CA ALA A 116 -6.60 12.34 9.32
C ALA A 116 -7.63 11.48 8.54
N SER A 117 -8.22 12.01 7.46
CA SER A 117 -9.17 11.28 6.62
C SER A 117 -8.48 10.26 5.73
N ASP A 118 -7.31 10.57 5.17
CA ASP A 118 -6.49 9.60 4.42
C ASP A 118 -6.04 8.46 5.34
N ILE A 119 -5.56 8.80 6.54
CA ILE A 119 -5.06 7.83 7.53
C ILE A 119 -6.18 6.87 7.98
N LYS A 120 -7.38 7.42 8.22
CA LYS A 120 -8.56 6.62 8.55
C LYS A 120 -8.99 5.73 7.38
N THR A 121 -8.96 6.26 6.15
CA THR A 121 -9.29 5.51 4.93
C THR A 121 -8.31 4.36 4.71
N ALA A 122 -7.03 4.58 4.98
CA ALA A 122 -5.97 3.57 4.94
C ALA A 122 -5.96 2.63 6.17
N ASN A 123 -6.91 2.79 7.10
CA ASN A 123 -7.05 2.00 8.32
C ASN A 123 -5.78 1.96 9.21
N LEU A 124 -4.99 3.03 9.20
CA LEU A 124 -3.71 3.07 9.92
C LEU A 124 -3.87 3.35 11.43
N PHE A 125 -5.06 3.74 11.86
CA PHE A 125 -5.40 3.93 13.28
C PHE A 125 -5.82 2.63 13.99
N SER A 126 -5.56 1.48 13.37
CA SER A 126 -5.81 0.16 13.92
C SER A 126 -4.94 -0.11 15.17
N ASP A 127 -5.45 -0.98 16.04
CA ASP A 127 -4.73 -1.48 17.22
C ASP A 127 -3.82 -2.67 16.91
N ARG A 128 -3.90 -3.19 15.67
CA ARG A 128 -3.06 -4.28 15.16
C ARG A 128 -2.14 -3.78 14.06
N GLY A 129 -1.04 -4.49 13.86
CA GLY A 129 -0.10 -4.18 12.79
C GLY A 129 1.31 -3.84 13.26
N ILE A 130 2.19 -3.69 12.28
CA ILE A 130 3.53 -3.14 12.42
C ILE A 130 3.40 -1.65 12.72
N ILE A 131 4.15 -1.14 13.71
CA ILE A 131 4.15 0.29 14.03
C ILE A 131 4.94 1.06 12.98
N LEU A 132 4.31 2.05 12.37
CA LEU A 132 4.90 2.93 11.35
C LEU A 132 5.39 4.25 11.93
N GLY A 133 4.71 4.77 12.96
CA GLY A 133 4.99 6.09 13.53
C GLY A 133 3.82 6.64 14.35
N LEU A 134 3.75 7.97 14.45
CA LEU A 134 2.72 8.70 15.19
C LEU A 134 2.06 9.76 14.31
N TYR A 135 0.77 9.98 14.53
CA TYR A 135 0.00 11.13 14.05
C TYR A 135 -0.85 11.66 15.20
N ASP A 136 -0.65 12.92 15.60
CA ASP A 136 -1.32 13.55 16.76
C ASP A 136 -1.33 12.62 17.99
N GLU A 137 -0.14 12.17 18.41
CA GLU A 137 0.09 11.25 19.55
C GLU A 137 -0.53 9.85 19.43
N ARG A 138 -1.16 9.53 18.29
CA ARG A 138 -1.74 8.22 18.02
C ARG A 138 -0.83 7.37 17.15
N TYR A 139 -0.63 6.11 17.54
CA TYR A 139 0.12 5.15 16.75
C TYR A 139 -0.52 4.90 15.39
N LEU A 140 0.33 4.93 14.37
CA LEU A 140 0.03 4.46 13.03
C LEU A 140 0.51 3.01 12.91
N ARG A 141 -0.38 2.10 12.52
CA ARG A 141 -0.09 0.68 12.37
C ARG A 141 -0.57 0.14 11.03
N HIS A 142 0.21 -0.78 10.46
CA HIS A 142 -0.13 -1.46 9.23
C HIS A 142 -0.32 -2.96 9.46
N ASP A 143 -1.53 -3.45 9.23
CA ASP A 143 -1.97 -4.85 9.36
C ASP A 143 -2.35 -5.45 8.00
N GLY A 144 -1.80 -4.89 6.91
CA GLY A 144 -2.07 -5.31 5.54
C GLY A 144 -1.10 -6.40 5.06
N PRO A 145 -1.40 -7.03 3.90
CA PRO A 145 -0.51 -8.01 3.28
C PRO A 145 0.76 -7.37 2.67
N GLU A 146 0.82 -6.05 2.56
CA GLU A 146 1.93 -5.34 1.95
C GLU A 146 3.21 -5.38 2.80
N HIS A 147 4.35 -5.24 2.13
CA HIS A 147 5.64 -5.17 2.79
C HIS A 147 5.96 -3.74 3.23
N VAL A 148 6.58 -3.59 4.40
CA VAL A 148 7.00 -2.31 4.96
C VAL A 148 8.51 -2.14 4.82
N LEU A 149 8.94 -1.07 4.13
CA LEU A 149 10.35 -0.68 4.03
C LEU A 149 10.61 0.54 4.92
N ALA A 150 11.46 0.38 5.94
CA ALA A 150 11.88 1.47 6.81
C ALA A 150 13.29 1.97 6.41
N VAL A 151 13.36 3.18 5.86
CA VAL A 151 14.64 3.83 5.51
C VAL A 151 15.03 4.80 6.63
N ALA A 152 16.05 4.43 7.41
CA ALA A 152 16.42 5.17 8.62
C ALA A 152 17.96 5.15 8.83
N PRO A 153 18.64 6.31 8.90
CA PRO A 153 20.07 6.40 9.17
C PRO A 153 20.49 5.77 10.51
N THR A 154 21.79 5.59 10.74
CA THR A 154 22.28 5.16 12.06
C THR A 154 21.90 6.20 13.13
N ARG A 155 21.57 5.73 14.34
CA ARG A 155 21.13 6.56 15.49
C ARG A 155 19.84 7.39 15.29
N SER A 156 19.04 7.09 14.26
CA SER A 156 17.72 7.72 14.01
C SER A 156 16.57 7.17 14.87
N GLY A 157 16.84 6.17 15.71
CA GLY A 157 15.83 5.56 16.57
C GLY A 157 15.02 4.42 15.93
N LYS A 158 15.44 3.85 14.79
CA LYS A 158 14.72 2.70 14.16
C LYS A 158 14.40 1.54 15.11
N GLY A 159 15.30 1.25 16.05
CA GLY A 159 15.12 0.18 17.04
C GLY A 159 14.02 0.52 18.04
N VAL A 160 14.14 1.69 18.69
CA VAL A 160 13.24 2.13 19.76
C VAL A 160 11.89 2.65 19.27
N GLY A 161 11.80 3.19 18.05
CA GLY A 161 10.60 3.81 17.50
C GLY A 161 9.76 2.88 16.62
N LEU A 162 10.34 1.83 16.06
CA LEU A 162 9.67 0.94 15.10
C LEU A 162 9.79 -0.53 15.51
N VAL A 163 11.01 -1.05 15.66
CA VAL A 163 11.24 -2.50 15.84
C VAL A 163 10.76 -2.99 17.21
N VAL A 164 11.26 -2.43 18.31
CA VAL A 164 10.92 -2.84 19.67
C VAL A 164 9.42 -2.64 19.96
N PRO A 165 8.80 -1.48 19.66
CA PRO A 165 7.36 -1.32 19.81
C PRO A 165 6.57 -2.35 19.02
N THR A 166 6.95 -2.62 17.77
CA THR A 166 6.29 -3.65 16.95
C THR A 166 6.39 -5.02 17.61
N LEU A 167 7.56 -5.44 18.09
CA LEU A 167 7.72 -6.75 18.72
C LEU A 167 6.96 -6.89 20.06
N LEU A 168 6.68 -5.76 20.71
CA LEU A 168 5.88 -5.68 21.94
C LEU A 168 4.36 -5.56 21.69
N SER A 169 3.92 -5.11 20.51
CA SER A 169 2.48 -5.02 20.18
C SER A 169 1.99 -6.12 19.22
N TRP A 170 2.87 -6.63 18.36
CA TRP A 170 2.54 -7.64 17.35
C TRP A 170 2.43 -9.03 18.00
N THR A 171 1.21 -9.55 18.06
CA THR A 171 0.91 -10.86 18.66
C THR A 171 1.10 -12.03 17.70
N GLY A 172 1.33 -11.77 16.41
CA GLY A 172 1.60 -12.81 15.42
C GLY A 172 3.00 -13.41 15.55
N SER A 173 3.24 -14.48 14.78
CA SER A 173 4.57 -15.06 14.61
C SER A 173 5.53 -14.04 14.03
N ALA A 174 6.78 -14.07 14.48
CA ALA A 174 7.83 -13.20 13.99
C ALA A 174 9.16 -13.98 13.90
N VAL A 175 9.86 -13.81 12.79
CA VAL A 175 11.26 -14.23 12.62
C VAL A 175 12.07 -12.95 12.53
N VAL A 176 13.03 -12.78 13.45
CA VAL A 176 13.78 -11.53 13.62
C VAL A 176 15.26 -11.81 13.41
N HIS A 177 15.86 -11.14 12.42
CA HIS A 177 17.30 -11.13 12.26
C HIS A 177 17.91 -10.06 13.19
N ASP A 178 18.44 -10.50 14.33
CA ASP A 178 18.91 -9.63 15.42
C ASP A 178 20.42 -9.76 15.63
N ILE A 179 21.20 -9.16 14.73
CA ILE A 179 22.68 -9.21 14.76
C ILE A 179 23.26 -8.73 16.11
N LYS A 180 22.56 -7.83 16.81
CA LYS A 180 23.04 -7.25 18.07
C LYS A 180 22.48 -7.92 19.34
N GLY A 181 21.45 -8.76 19.22
CA GLY A 181 20.77 -9.35 20.37
C GLY A 181 19.90 -8.39 21.20
N GLU A 182 19.76 -7.13 20.78
CA GLU A 182 19.01 -6.09 21.51
C GLU A 182 17.50 -6.41 21.50
N ASN A 183 16.98 -6.89 20.38
CA ASN A 183 15.55 -7.21 20.26
C ASN A 183 15.20 -8.40 21.14
N TRP A 184 16.03 -9.44 21.14
CA TRP A 184 15.83 -10.59 22.02
C TRP A 184 15.83 -10.17 23.49
N THR A 185 16.85 -9.42 23.90
CA THR A 185 17.02 -8.98 25.29
C THR A 185 15.83 -8.16 25.78
N LEU A 186 15.33 -7.24 24.95
CA LEU A 186 14.25 -6.34 25.34
C LEU A 186 12.84 -6.95 25.24
N THR A 187 12.62 -7.90 24.32
CA THR A 187 11.25 -8.29 23.94
C THR A 187 10.91 -9.76 24.19
N SER A 188 11.90 -10.65 24.33
CA SER A 188 11.66 -12.09 24.46
C SER A 188 10.81 -12.45 25.68
N GLY A 189 11.03 -11.79 26.82
CA GLY A 189 10.26 -12.02 28.05
C GLY A 189 8.78 -11.74 27.87
N TRP A 190 8.42 -10.62 27.24
CA TRP A 190 7.03 -10.29 26.91
C TRP A 190 6.45 -11.28 25.90
N ARG A 191 7.16 -11.55 24.80
CA ARG A 191 6.68 -12.46 23.76
C ARG A 191 6.48 -13.89 24.26
N SER A 192 7.29 -14.32 25.23
CA SER A 192 7.19 -15.64 25.87
C SER A 192 5.89 -15.84 26.66
N GLN A 193 5.18 -14.76 27.00
CA GLN A 193 3.90 -14.85 27.73
C GLN A 193 2.75 -15.39 26.84
N PHE A 194 2.86 -15.26 25.52
CA PHE A 194 1.80 -15.65 24.58
C PHE A 194 2.30 -16.46 23.38
N SER A 195 3.62 -16.66 23.24
CA SER A 195 4.22 -17.39 22.12
C SER A 195 5.47 -18.14 22.56
N ARG A 196 5.88 -19.15 21.77
CA ARG A 196 7.19 -19.77 21.95
C ARG A 196 8.27 -18.85 21.39
N ALA A 197 9.07 -18.24 22.26
CA ALA A 197 10.25 -17.49 21.87
C ALA A 197 11.48 -18.41 21.83
N VAL A 198 12.18 -18.45 20.70
CA VAL A 198 13.40 -19.24 20.50
C VAL A 198 14.49 -18.32 19.97
N ARG A 199 15.70 -18.43 20.53
CA ARG A 199 16.89 -17.74 20.05
C ARG A 199 17.84 -18.76 19.43
N PHE A 200 18.10 -18.62 18.14
CA PHE A 200 19.16 -19.34 17.44
C PHE A 200 20.35 -18.39 17.26
N ASP A 201 21.47 -18.74 17.88
CA ASP A 201 22.74 -18.05 17.72
C ASP A 201 23.84 -19.11 17.57
N PRO A 202 24.35 -19.37 16.36
CA PRO A 202 25.33 -20.43 16.13
C PRO A 202 26.68 -20.17 16.81
N THR A 203 26.93 -18.95 17.31
CA THR A 203 28.16 -18.59 18.04
C THR A 203 28.04 -18.77 19.54
N ASP A 204 26.82 -18.85 20.07
CA ASP A 204 26.52 -19.05 21.48
C ASP A 204 26.07 -20.49 21.76
N SER A 205 26.92 -21.25 22.44
CA SER A 205 26.65 -22.65 22.81
C SER A 205 25.42 -22.86 23.71
N SER A 206 24.96 -21.81 24.39
CA SER A 206 23.76 -21.82 25.23
C SER A 206 22.47 -21.54 24.44
N SER A 207 22.58 -21.13 23.17
CA SER A 207 21.44 -20.87 22.31
C SER A 207 20.73 -22.15 21.87
N SER A 208 19.54 -22.00 21.30
CA SER A 208 18.82 -23.14 20.73
C SER A 208 19.57 -23.68 19.52
N ARG A 209 19.55 -25.01 19.36
CA ARG A 209 20.19 -25.69 18.24
C ARG A 209 19.19 -25.90 17.12
N PHE A 210 19.67 -25.82 15.88
CA PHE A 210 18.89 -26.11 14.68
C PHE A 210 19.68 -27.03 13.76
N ASN A 211 19.02 -28.07 13.25
CA ASN A 211 19.61 -28.98 12.27
C ASN A 211 18.65 -29.11 11.08
N PRO A 212 18.95 -28.47 9.94
CA PRO A 212 18.06 -28.48 8.78
C PRO A 212 17.87 -29.89 8.20
N LEU A 213 18.79 -30.83 8.45
CA LEU A 213 18.65 -32.19 7.96
C LEU A 213 17.51 -32.95 8.64
N LEU A 214 17.09 -32.54 9.85
CA LEU A 214 15.95 -33.14 10.54
C LEU A 214 14.60 -32.70 9.96
N GLU A 215 14.57 -31.61 9.20
CA GLU A 215 13.37 -31.10 8.54
C GLU A 215 13.12 -31.79 7.18
N VAL A 216 14.03 -32.67 6.73
CA VAL A 216 13.90 -33.39 5.46
C VAL A 216 12.86 -34.50 5.57
N ARG A 217 11.80 -34.41 4.75
CA ARG A 217 10.74 -35.42 4.70
C ARG A 217 11.14 -36.56 3.76
N LYS A 218 11.64 -37.65 4.34
CA LYS A 218 12.02 -38.88 3.62
C LYS A 218 10.87 -39.43 2.75
N GLY A 219 11.23 -40.06 1.64
CA GLY A 219 10.29 -40.54 0.63
C GLY A 219 10.05 -39.49 -0.46
N GLN A 220 8.79 -39.27 -0.85
CA GLN A 220 8.46 -38.52 -2.06
C GLN A 220 9.04 -37.09 -2.13
N ASN A 221 9.24 -36.43 -0.98
CA ASN A 221 9.67 -35.02 -0.92
C ASN A 221 11.18 -34.85 -0.69
N GLU A 222 11.91 -35.93 -0.40
CA GLU A 222 13.24 -35.84 0.19
C GLU A 222 14.27 -35.17 -0.73
N VAL A 223 14.20 -35.49 -2.02
CA VAL A 223 15.11 -34.91 -3.02
C VAL A 223 14.89 -33.41 -3.11
N ARG A 224 13.62 -32.95 -3.13
CA ARG A 224 13.27 -31.53 -3.16
C ARG A 224 13.72 -30.82 -1.89
N ASP A 225 13.46 -31.42 -0.73
CA ASP A 225 13.81 -30.83 0.56
C ASP A 225 15.33 -30.72 0.72
N VAL A 226 16.09 -31.73 0.29
CA VAL A 226 17.56 -31.69 0.28
C VAL A 226 18.10 -30.68 -0.74
N GLN A 227 17.52 -30.60 -1.94
CA GLN A 227 17.90 -29.60 -2.93
C GLN A 227 17.69 -28.16 -2.42
N ASN A 228 16.62 -27.91 -1.68
CA ASN A 228 16.40 -26.60 -1.05
C ASN A 228 17.51 -26.26 -0.04
N ILE A 229 17.95 -27.24 0.76
CA ILE A 229 19.07 -27.06 1.69
C ILE A 229 20.37 -26.80 0.91
N ALA A 230 20.64 -27.58 -0.13
CA ALA A 230 21.83 -27.42 -0.96
C ALA A 230 21.85 -26.06 -1.68
N ASP A 231 20.69 -25.57 -2.15
CA ASP A 231 20.55 -24.24 -2.76
C ASP A 231 20.94 -23.14 -1.77
N ILE A 232 20.44 -23.18 -0.53
CA ILE A 232 20.77 -22.18 0.50
C ILE A 232 22.27 -22.17 0.81
N LEU A 233 22.92 -23.34 0.80
CA LEU A 233 24.34 -23.48 1.15
C LEU A 233 25.30 -23.10 0.01
N VAL A 234 24.93 -23.40 -1.23
CA VAL A 234 25.80 -23.17 -2.40
C VAL A 234 25.57 -21.79 -3.01
N ASP A 235 24.35 -21.25 -2.93
CA ASP A 235 23.95 -19.99 -3.57
C ASP A 235 23.20 -19.10 -2.55
N PRO A 236 23.91 -18.55 -1.54
CA PRO A 236 23.29 -17.75 -0.49
C PRO A 236 22.73 -16.42 -1.02
N GLU A 237 23.21 -15.93 -2.16
CA GLU A 237 22.73 -14.69 -2.79
C GLU A 237 21.49 -14.90 -3.67
N GLY A 238 21.11 -16.15 -3.95
CA GLY A 238 19.98 -16.49 -4.80
C GLY A 238 20.15 -16.03 -6.25
N ALA A 239 21.39 -15.85 -6.70
CA ALA A 239 21.74 -15.35 -8.03
C ALA A 239 21.66 -16.48 -9.07
N ARG A 240 20.48 -17.10 -9.20
CA ARG A 240 20.20 -18.28 -10.05
C ARG A 240 20.66 -18.12 -11.50
N GLU A 241 20.71 -16.88 -12.01
CA GLU A 241 21.09 -16.56 -13.39
C GLU A 241 22.61 -16.60 -13.65
N ARG A 242 23.44 -16.64 -12.61
CA ARG A 242 24.91 -16.64 -12.70
C ARG A 242 25.57 -17.90 -12.13
N ARG A 243 24.85 -19.03 -12.10
CA ARG A 243 25.45 -20.29 -11.62
C ARG A 243 26.52 -20.80 -12.57
N ASP A 244 27.77 -20.62 -12.18
CA ASP A 244 28.91 -21.23 -12.84
C ASP A 244 28.80 -22.76 -12.81
N HIS A 245 29.45 -23.42 -13.76
CA HIS A 245 29.46 -24.88 -13.88
C HIS A 245 29.85 -25.58 -12.57
N TRP A 246 30.75 -24.95 -11.80
CA TRP A 246 31.24 -25.42 -10.51
C TRP A 246 30.14 -25.44 -9.45
N GLU A 247 29.30 -24.41 -9.37
CA GLU A 247 28.19 -24.33 -8.42
C GLU A 247 27.13 -25.40 -8.69
N LYS A 248 26.83 -25.68 -9.96
CA LYS A 248 25.89 -26.76 -10.34
C LYS A 248 26.42 -28.13 -9.91
N THR A 249 27.71 -28.37 -10.10
CA THR A 249 28.33 -29.65 -9.73
C THR A 249 28.45 -29.79 -8.21
N ALA A 250 28.77 -28.70 -7.50
CA ALA A 250 28.78 -28.65 -6.03
C ALA A 250 27.38 -28.90 -5.45
N HIS A 251 26.35 -28.28 -6.02
CA HIS A 251 24.96 -28.51 -5.64
C HIS A 251 24.55 -29.99 -5.80
N ALA A 252 24.90 -30.62 -6.92
CA ALA A 252 24.62 -32.03 -7.15
C ALA A 252 25.36 -32.91 -6.13
N LEU A 253 26.68 -32.71 -5.95
CA LEU A 253 27.48 -33.45 -4.97
C LEU A 253 26.90 -33.32 -3.56
N LEU A 254 26.57 -32.10 -3.13
CA LEU A 254 26.02 -31.84 -1.81
C LEU A 254 24.66 -32.50 -1.63
N THR A 255 23.79 -32.46 -2.64
CA THR A 255 22.50 -33.17 -2.64
C THR A 255 22.67 -34.67 -2.44
N GLY A 256 23.54 -35.30 -3.23
CA GLY A 256 23.81 -36.74 -3.13
C GLY A 256 24.42 -37.12 -1.77
N THR A 257 25.30 -36.27 -1.23
CA THR A 257 25.96 -36.49 0.05
C THR A 257 25.00 -36.35 1.23
N ILE A 258 24.15 -35.31 1.23
CA ILE A 258 23.13 -35.15 2.27
C ILE A 258 22.19 -36.35 2.28
N LEU A 259 21.70 -36.80 1.11
CA LEU A 259 20.89 -38.02 1.01
C LEU A 259 21.65 -39.24 1.55
N HIS A 260 22.93 -39.39 1.21
CA HIS A 260 23.77 -40.47 1.73
C HIS A 260 23.83 -40.44 3.26
N VAL A 261 24.13 -39.28 3.86
CA VAL A 261 24.17 -39.11 5.32
C VAL A 261 22.81 -39.43 5.93
N LEU A 262 21.72 -38.94 5.36
CA LEU A 262 20.35 -39.18 5.84
C LEU A 262 19.97 -40.67 5.88
N TYR A 263 20.46 -41.48 4.95
CA TYR A 263 20.15 -42.92 4.89
C TYR A 263 21.19 -43.80 5.58
N ALA A 264 22.48 -43.54 5.40
CA ALA A 264 23.54 -44.48 5.76
C ALA A 264 24.27 -44.16 7.07
N GLU A 265 24.38 -42.89 7.43
CA GLU A 265 25.27 -42.48 8.54
C GLU A 265 24.58 -42.49 9.91
N ARG A 266 25.31 -42.61 11.02
CA ARG A 266 24.64 -42.52 12.33
C ARG A 266 24.17 -41.09 12.62
N ASP A 267 25.07 -40.13 12.43
CA ASP A 267 24.84 -38.72 12.75
C ASP A 267 24.29 -37.98 11.55
N LYS A 268 23.08 -37.43 11.69
CA LYS A 268 22.37 -36.76 10.59
C LYS A 268 22.59 -35.26 10.64
N THR A 269 23.84 -34.81 10.61
CA THR A 269 24.22 -33.39 10.78
C THR A 269 24.96 -32.84 9.57
N LEU A 270 24.92 -31.51 9.38
CA LEU A 270 25.75 -30.86 8.36
C LEU A 270 27.25 -31.01 8.62
N GLU A 271 27.64 -31.10 9.90
CA GLU A 271 29.01 -31.46 10.28
C GLU A 271 29.39 -32.82 9.68
N ARG A 272 28.53 -33.85 9.84
CA ARG A 272 28.80 -35.17 9.27
C ARG A 272 28.88 -35.16 7.75
N VAL A 273 28.06 -34.35 7.09
CA VAL A 273 28.14 -34.13 5.63
C VAL A 273 29.51 -33.57 5.24
N ALA A 274 29.98 -32.55 5.96
CA ALA A 274 31.28 -31.94 5.72
C ALA A 274 32.43 -32.93 5.97
N THR A 275 32.44 -33.63 7.11
CA THR A 275 33.50 -34.59 7.43
C THR A 275 33.48 -35.81 6.50
N PHE A 276 32.32 -36.19 5.96
CA PHE A 276 32.23 -37.25 4.97
C PHE A 276 32.85 -36.83 3.63
N LEU A 277 32.67 -35.57 3.20
CA LEU A 277 33.29 -35.08 1.97
C LEU A 277 34.80 -34.82 2.13
N ALA A 278 35.21 -34.26 3.26
CA ALA A 278 36.56 -33.79 3.52
C ALA A 278 37.40 -34.74 4.40
N ASP A 279 37.13 -36.05 4.35
CA ASP A 279 37.89 -37.05 5.11
C ASP A 279 39.35 -37.14 4.58
N PRO A 280 40.37 -36.74 5.36
CA PRO A 280 41.76 -36.71 4.89
C PRO A 280 42.33 -38.12 4.64
N SER A 281 41.72 -39.16 5.20
CA SER A 281 42.12 -40.55 4.99
C SER A 281 41.53 -41.16 3.73
N ARG A 282 40.64 -40.44 3.03
CA ARG A 282 39.82 -40.98 1.95
C ARG A 282 39.78 -40.06 0.74
N SER A 283 40.15 -40.58 -0.42
CA SER A 283 39.99 -39.83 -1.67
C SER A 283 38.52 -39.64 -2.04
N ILE A 284 38.20 -38.56 -2.77
CA ILE A 284 36.85 -38.33 -3.28
C ILE A 284 36.33 -39.49 -4.14
N LEU A 285 37.20 -40.14 -4.92
CA LEU A 285 36.82 -41.33 -5.70
C LEU A 285 36.37 -42.48 -4.80
N ARG A 286 37.03 -42.66 -3.65
CA ARG A 286 36.62 -43.67 -2.67
C ARG A 286 35.31 -43.27 -1.99
N THR A 287 35.11 -42.00 -1.67
CA THR A 287 33.84 -41.47 -1.16
C THR A 287 32.67 -41.74 -2.11
N LEU A 288 32.81 -41.42 -3.40
CA LEU A 288 31.78 -41.67 -4.41
C LEU A 288 31.50 -43.17 -4.60
N LYS A 289 32.53 -44.02 -4.51
CA LYS A 289 32.36 -45.48 -4.54
C LYS A 289 31.59 -46.00 -3.32
N ILE A 290 31.85 -45.46 -2.13
CA ILE A 290 31.07 -45.78 -0.92
C ILE A 290 29.61 -45.39 -1.13
N MET A 291 29.34 -44.19 -1.66
CA MET A 291 27.99 -43.75 -2.00
C MET A 291 27.29 -44.72 -2.98
N LEU A 292 28.03 -45.31 -3.92
CA LEU A 292 27.49 -46.27 -4.90
C LEU A 292 27.33 -47.71 -4.39
N SER A 293 28.01 -48.10 -3.32
CA SER A 293 27.95 -49.48 -2.79
C SER A 293 27.14 -49.61 -1.51
N THR A 294 26.69 -48.48 -0.95
CA THR A 294 25.95 -48.47 0.32
C THR A 294 24.49 -48.82 0.10
N ASN A 295 23.94 -49.68 0.95
CA ASN A 295 22.50 -49.94 1.00
C ASN A 295 21.77 -48.76 1.65
N HIS A 296 20.90 -48.07 0.90
CA HIS A 296 20.10 -46.94 1.41
C HIS A 296 18.64 -47.28 1.63
N LEU A 297 18.06 -48.02 0.68
CA LEU A 297 16.61 -48.25 0.59
C LEU A 297 16.23 -49.74 0.65
N GLY A 298 17.21 -50.64 0.45
CA GLY A 298 16.99 -52.07 0.36
C GLY A 298 17.06 -52.77 1.71
N THR A 299 16.77 -54.06 1.73
CA THR A 299 16.96 -54.92 2.90
C THR A 299 18.40 -55.44 2.96
N GLU A 300 18.77 -56.12 4.06
CA GLU A 300 20.09 -56.76 4.16
C GLU A 300 20.33 -57.77 3.03
N ASP A 301 19.29 -58.54 2.64
CA ASP A 301 19.36 -59.55 1.58
C ASP A 301 19.29 -58.98 0.16
N ALA A 302 18.70 -57.78 0.00
CA ALA A 302 18.50 -57.11 -1.28
C ALA A 302 18.90 -55.64 -1.18
N PRO A 303 20.22 -55.35 -1.12
CA PRO A 303 20.71 -53.99 -0.95
C PRO A 303 20.34 -53.13 -2.16
N MET A 304 19.82 -51.94 -1.90
CA MET A 304 19.42 -51.00 -2.93
C MET A 304 19.99 -49.62 -2.64
N VAL A 305 20.79 -49.14 -3.58
CA VAL A 305 21.34 -47.79 -3.58
C VAL A 305 20.24 -46.82 -3.96
N HIS A 306 20.17 -45.68 -3.27
CA HIS A 306 19.21 -44.65 -3.61
C HIS A 306 19.45 -44.15 -5.05
N PRO A 307 18.45 -44.12 -5.95
CA PRO A 307 18.65 -43.81 -7.38
C PRO A 307 19.33 -42.47 -7.64
N VAL A 308 18.94 -41.42 -6.90
CA VAL A 308 19.55 -40.08 -7.02
C VAL A 308 21.02 -40.07 -6.57
N ILE A 309 21.34 -40.74 -5.46
CA ILE A 309 22.74 -40.89 -4.99
C ILE A 309 23.55 -41.61 -6.06
N ALA A 310 23.01 -42.70 -6.63
CA ALA A 310 23.69 -43.46 -7.66
C ALA A 310 23.93 -42.65 -8.94
N SER A 311 22.95 -41.86 -9.37
CA SER A 311 23.07 -40.99 -10.55
C SER A 311 24.18 -39.96 -10.35
N ILE A 312 24.15 -39.22 -9.24
CA ILE A 312 25.11 -38.16 -8.92
C ILE A 312 26.53 -38.74 -8.80
N ALA A 313 26.67 -39.85 -8.09
CA ALA A 313 27.99 -40.46 -7.90
C ALA A 313 28.57 -41.01 -9.21
N ARG A 314 27.75 -41.59 -10.10
CA ARG A 314 28.20 -42.02 -11.44
C ARG A 314 28.58 -40.84 -12.32
N GLU A 315 27.77 -39.79 -12.33
CA GLU A 315 28.05 -38.58 -13.10
C GLU A 315 29.40 -37.98 -12.70
N LEU A 316 29.63 -37.82 -11.40
CA LEU A 316 30.90 -37.30 -10.87
C LEU A 316 32.07 -38.25 -11.19
N LEU A 317 31.91 -39.57 -11.04
CA LEU A 317 32.98 -40.52 -11.39
C LEU A 317 33.36 -40.50 -12.88
N ASN A 318 32.40 -40.17 -13.75
CA ASN A 318 32.61 -40.09 -15.20
C ASN A 318 33.22 -38.75 -15.65
N LYS A 319 33.26 -37.71 -14.80
CA LYS A 319 33.93 -36.44 -15.10
C LYS A 319 35.45 -36.58 -15.13
N SER A 320 36.10 -35.69 -15.87
CA SER A 320 37.56 -35.61 -15.90
C SER A 320 38.13 -35.29 -14.51
N GLU A 321 39.40 -35.60 -14.26
CA GLU A 321 40.04 -35.29 -12.98
C GLU A 321 40.02 -33.79 -12.68
N ASN A 322 40.35 -32.96 -13.68
CA ASN A 322 40.35 -31.49 -13.57
C ASN A 322 38.95 -30.92 -13.25
N GLU A 323 37.88 -31.47 -13.83
CA GLU A 323 36.51 -31.07 -13.51
C GLU A 323 36.04 -31.54 -12.14
N ARG A 324 36.61 -32.60 -11.60
CA ARG A 324 36.28 -33.05 -10.23
C ARG A 324 37.03 -32.27 -9.18
N SER A 325 38.31 -31.99 -9.40
CA SER A 325 39.17 -31.28 -8.45
C SER A 325 38.79 -29.81 -8.27
N GLY A 326 38.07 -29.21 -9.22
CA GLY A 326 37.58 -27.84 -9.05
C GLY A 326 36.26 -27.72 -8.26
N VAL A 327 35.65 -28.85 -7.87
CA VAL A 327 34.38 -28.90 -7.10
C VAL A 327 34.60 -29.31 -5.65
N VAL A 328 35.63 -30.13 -5.39
CA VAL A 328 35.91 -30.78 -4.10
C VAL A 328 37.15 -30.21 -3.45
#